data_AF-A0A0G4NML0-F1
#
_entry.id   AF-A0A0G4NML0-F1
#
_cell.length_a   1.000
_cell.length_b   1.000
_cell.length_c   1.000
_cell.angle_alpha   90.00
_cell.angle_beta   90.00
_cell.angle_gamma   90.00
#
_symmetry.space_group_name_H-M   'P 1'
#
loop_
_entity.id
_entity.type
_entity.pdbx_description
1 polymer ?
#
loop_
_entity_poly.entity_id
_entity_poly.type
_entity_poly.pdbx_seq_one_letter_code
_entity_poly.pdbx_strand_id
1 'polypeptide(L)'
;EAKIVRVVDELFDYEIDHTGTTVVQKNHGPREIEAFSREAQYIENWHAKRLGFTIGEVESLVHVHMLKGLIKTEEGALIKEYAENPSMRSVYASQTIVDE
;
A
#
# COMPACT_ATOMS: atom_id res chain seq x y z
N GLU A 1 7.86 -8.63 4.53
CA GLU A 1 7.32 -7.52 5.34
C GLU A 1 7.41 -6.20 4.59
N ALA A 2 6.49 -5.28 4.88
CA ALA A 2 6.45 -3.93 4.33
C ALA A 2 5.78 -2.97 5.33
N LYS A 3 6.03 -1.67 5.20
CA LYS A 3 5.38 -0.63 5.99
C LYS A 3 4.26 0.02 5.18
N ILE A 4 3.05 0.02 5.69
CA ILE A 4 1.92 0.75 5.09
C ILE A 4 2.20 2.25 5.19
N VAL A 5 2.08 2.94 4.07
CA VAL A 5 2.23 4.41 3.99
C VAL A 5 0.92 5.12 3.70
N ARG A 6 0.00 4.45 3.00
CA ARG A 6 -1.31 4.99 2.65
C ARG A 6 -2.29 3.87 2.34
N VAL A 7 -3.55 4.02 2.74
CA VAL A 7 -4.67 3.17 2.30
C VAL A 7 -5.63 4.03 1.50
N VAL A 8 -6.17 3.48 0.41
CA VAL A 8 -6.98 4.23 -0.55
C VAL A 8 -8.24 3.42 -0.86
N ASP A 9 -9.41 4.04 -0.80
CA ASP A 9 -10.65 3.48 -1.36
C ASP A 9 -11.12 4.33 -2.56
N GLU A 10 -12.33 4.12 -3.04
CA GLU A 10 -12.87 4.87 -4.19
C GLU A 10 -12.88 6.39 -3.96
N LEU A 11 -13.16 6.83 -2.74
CA LEU A 11 -13.47 8.22 -2.41
C LEU A 11 -12.44 8.89 -1.49
N PHE A 12 -11.55 8.14 -0.86
CA PHE A 12 -10.64 8.65 0.16
C PHE A 12 -9.24 8.05 0.16
N ASP A 13 -8.28 8.91 0.47
CA ASP A 13 -6.94 8.54 0.93
C ASP A 13 -6.91 8.58 2.47
N TYR A 14 -6.26 7.60 3.09
CA TYR A 14 -5.98 7.50 4.53
C TYR A 14 -4.48 7.42 4.77
N GLU A 15 -3.93 8.41 5.49
CA GLU A 15 -2.51 8.47 5.83
C GLU A 15 -2.33 8.70 7.33
N ILE A 16 -1.25 8.19 7.91
CA ILE A 16 -0.90 8.54 9.28
C ILE A 16 -0.28 9.94 9.27
N ASP A 17 -0.71 10.77 10.22
CA ASP A 17 -0.17 12.11 10.40
C ASP A 17 1.33 12.11 10.75
N HIS A 18 1.91 13.30 10.82
CA HIS A 18 3.35 13.50 10.99
C HIS A 18 3.80 13.07 12.40
N THR A 19 2.85 12.97 13.34
CA THR A 19 3.09 12.51 14.71
C THR A 19 3.06 11.00 14.82
N GLY A 20 2.54 10.29 13.82
CA GLY A 20 2.44 8.84 13.84
C GLY A 20 1.23 8.30 14.61
N THR A 21 0.29 9.16 15.02
CA THR A 21 -0.74 8.79 16.01
C THR A 21 -2.16 8.83 15.47
N THR A 22 -2.42 9.65 14.46
CA THR A 22 -3.77 9.90 13.97
C THR A 22 -3.87 9.59 12.49
N VAL A 23 -4.95 8.93 12.08
CA VAL A 23 -5.26 8.72 10.66
C VAL A 23 -5.96 9.97 10.12
N VAL A 24 -5.39 10.55 9.07
CA VAL A 24 -5.94 11.68 8.33
C VAL A 24 -6.61 11.16 7.07
N GLN A 25 -7.88 11.53 6.90
CA GLN A 25 -8.68 11.20 5.72
C GLN A 25 -8.72 12.38 4.76
N LYS A 26 -8.51 12.12 3.47
CA LYS A 26 -8.55 13.13 2.41
C LYS A 26 -9.52 12.69 1.32
N ASN A 27 -10.48 13.55 1.00
CA ASN A 27 -11.43 13.33 -0.09
C ASN A 27 -10.72 13.31 -1.45
N HIS A 28 -11.16 12.39 -2.32
CA HIS A 28 -10.77 12.34 -3.72
C HIS A 28 -11.48 13.39 -4.56
N GLY A 29 -10.75 13.93 -5.53
CA GLY A 29 -11.35 14.59 -6.68
C GLY A 29 -11.59 13.60 -7.82
N PRO A 30 -12.16 14.05 -8.95
CA PRO A 30 -12.44 13.19 -10.10
C PRO A 30 -11.21 12.44 -10.62
N ARG A 31 -10.03 13.05 -10.55
CA ARG A 31 -8.77 12.46 -11.01
C ARG A 31 -8.34 11.29 -10.11
N GLU A 32 -8.45 11.46 -8.79
CA GLU A 32 -8.09 10.42 -7.83
C GLU A 32 -9.05 9.24 -7.91
N ILE A 33 -10.36 9.48 -8.08
CA ILE A 33 -11.38 8.43 -8.32
C ILE A 33 -11.02 7.60 -9.58
N GLU A 34 -10.69 8.28 -10.69
CA GLU A 34 -10.29 7.58 -11.92
C GLU A 34 -8.98 6.78 -11.73
N ALA A 35 -8.03 7.33 -10.97
CA ALA A 35 -6.78 6.66 -10.68
C ALA A 35 -6.98 5.40 -9.83
N PHE A 36 -7.83 5.47 -8.79
CA PHE A 36 -8.22 4.31 -7.99
C PHE A 36 -8.85 3.23 -8.87
N SER A 37 -9.88 3.58 -9.64
CA SER A 37 -10.61 2.64 -10.50
C SER A 37 -9.68 1.89 -11.46
N ARG A 38 -8.75 2.61 -12.09
CA ARG A 38 -7.77 2.02 -13.01
C ARG A 38 -6.79 1.08 -12.30
N GLU A 39 -6.28 1.45 -11.13
CA GLU A 39 -5.32 0.63 -10.38
C GLU A 39 -5.99 -0.62 -9.79
N ALA A 40 -7.19 -0.48 -9.22
CA ALA A 40 -8.01 -1.60 -8.74
C ALA A 40 -8.23 -2.64 -9.86
N GLN A 41 -8.73 -2.19 -11.01
CA GLN A 41 -8.95 -3.06 -12.17
C GLN A 41 -7.65 -3.69 -12.67
N TYR A 42 -6.52 -2.98 -12.63
CA TYR A 42 -5.22 -3.53 -13.00
C TYR A 42 -4.80 -4.66 -12.06
N ILE A 43 -4.96 -4.50 -10.75
CA ILE A 43 -4.59 -5.51 -9.75
C ILE A 43 -5.44 -6.76 -9.87
N GLU A 44 -6.75 -6.62 -10.03
CA GLU A 44 -7.68 -7.74 -10.26
C GLU A 44 -7.26 -8.56 -11.49
N ASN A 45 -7.06 -7.87 -12.61
CA ASN A 45 -6.65 -8.49 -13.87
C ASN A 45 -5.29 -9.16 -13.77
N TRP A 46 -4.35 -8.55 -13.03
CA TRP A 46 -3.03 -9.11 -12.84
C TRP A 46 -3.12 -10.44 -12.08
N HIS A 47 -3.90 -10.52 -10.99
CA HIS A 47 -4.10 -11.78 -10.28
C HIS A 47 -4.75 -12.85 -11.17
N ALA A 48 -5.84 -12.50 -11.86
CA ALA A 48 -6.56 -13.44 -12.71
C ALA A 48 -5.69 -13.96 -13.87
N LYS A 49 -5.00 -13.06 -14.58
CA LYS A 49 -4.27 -13.41 -15.81
C LYS A 49 -2.85 -13.91 -15.57
N ARG A 50 -2.17 -13.46 -14.51
CA ARG A 50 -0.77 -13.84 -14.22
C ARG A 50 -0.65 -14.93 -13.18
N LEU A 51 -1.56 -14.99 -12.21
CA LEU A 51 -1.50 -15.97 -11.12
C LEU A 51 -2.60 -17.04 -11.20
N GLY A 52 -3.60 -16.87 -12.07
CA GLY A 52 -4.61 -17.89 -12.35
C GLY A 52 -5.73 -17.98 -11.31
N PHE A 53 -5.91 -16.95 -10.47
CA PHE A 53 -7.02 -16.88 -9.52
C PHE A 53 -7.62 -15.48 -9.44
N THR A 54 -8.91 -15.42 -9.13
CA THR A 54 -9.69 -14.17 -9.01
C THR A 54 -9.77 -13.75 -7.55
N ILE A 55 -9.45 -12.49 -7.25
CA ILE A 55 -9.49 -11.94 -5.88
C ILE A 55 -10.79 -11.21 -5.54
N GLY A 56 -11.75 -11.18 -6.47
CA GLY A 56 -12.96 -10.38 -6.35
C GLY A 56 -12.71 -8.90 -6.67
N GLU A 57 -13.70 -8.07 -6.40
CA GLU A 57 -13.60 -6.61 -6.52
C GLU A 57 -12.62 -6.06 -5.47
N VAL A 58 -11.79 -5.10 -5.86
CA VAL A 58 -10.85 -4.42 -4.95
C VAL A 58 -11.52 -3.19 -4.37
N GLU A 59 -11.97 -3.30 -3.11
CA GLU A 59 -12.61 -2.21 -2.38
C GLU A 59 -11.60 -1.18 -1.83
N SER A 60 -10.34 -1.61 -1.62
CA SER A 60 -9.28 -0.73 -1.17
C SER A 60 -7.87 -1.20 -1.59
N LEU A 61 -7.00 -0.22 -1.79
CA LEU A 61 -5.61 -0.37 -2.17
C LEU A 61 -4.70 0.05 -1.01
N VAL A 62 -3.69 -0.77 -0.73
CA VAL A 62 -2.70 -0.55 0.32
C VAL A 62 -1.36 -0.22 -0.33
N HIS A 63 -0.92 1.03 -0.13
CA HIS A 63 0.40 1.50 -0.56
C HIS A 63 1.42 1.21 0.54
N VAL A 64 2.57 0.68 0.14
CA VAL A 64 3.63 0.25 1.06
C VAL A 64 5.01 0.68 0.63
N HIS A 65 5.88 0.87 1.61
CA HIS A 65 7.33 0.85 1.45
C HIS A 65 7.86 -0.53 1.82
N MET A 66 8.65 -1.12 0.93
CA MET A 66 9.21 -2.45 1.16
C MET A 66 10.33 -2.39 2.20
N LEU A 67 10.48 -3.47 2.98
CA LEU A 67 11.64 -3.62 3.87
C LEU A 67 12.91 -3.64 3.01
N LYS A 68 13.76 -2.64 3.21
CA LYS A 68 15.05 -2.51 2.51
C LYS A 68 16.16 -3.21 3.28
N GLY A 69 16.11 -3.18 4.61
CA GLY A 69 17.12 -3.80 5.46
C GLY A 69 17.05 -3.31 6.91
N LEU A 70 18.18 -3.42 7.61
CA LEU A 70 18.35 -2.93 8.97
C LEU A 70 19.43 -1.85 8.99
N ILE A 71 19.17 -0.78 9.74
CA ILE A 71 20.16 0.26 10.05
C ILE A 71 20.55 0.11 11.51
N LYS A 72 21.86 0.19 11.78
CA LYS A 72 22.39 0.24 13.14
C LYS A 72 22.36 1.68 13.65
N THR A 73 21.70 1.90 14.79
CA THR A 73 21.68 3.19 15.48
C THR A 73 23.00 3.46 16.19
N GLU A 74 23.21 4.70 16.64
CA GLU A 74 24.40 5.09 17.41
C GLU A 74 24.53 4.29 18.72
N GLU A 75 23.40 3.96 19.35
CA GLU A 75 23.32 3.11 20.55
C GLU A 75 23.51 1.61 20.24
N GLY A 76 23.67 1.26 18.97
CA GLY A 76 23.92 -0.10 18.51
C GLY A 76 22.67 -0.95 18.29
N ALA A 77 21.46 -0.39 18.44
CA ALA A 77 20.21 -1.07 18.12
C ALA A 77 20.04 -1.22 16.60
N LEU A 78 19.31 -2.25 16.17
CA LEU A 78 18.95 -2.44 14.76
C LEU A 78 17.50 -2.02 14.53
N ILE A 79 17.28 -1.06 13.64
CA ILE A 79 15.94 -0.59 13.25
C ILE A 79 15.68 -0.95 11.78
N LYS A 80 14.43 -1.31 11.47
CA LYS A 80 14.00 -1.63 10.10
C LYS A 80 13.98 -0.37 9.23
N GLU A 81 14.63 -0.44 8.08
CA GLU A 81 14.58 0.59 7.05
C GLU A 81 13.55 0.19 5.99
N TYR A 82 12.59 1.08 5.72
CA TYR A 82 11.58 0.89 4.68
C TYR A 82 11.72 1.99 3.64
N ALA A 83 11.69 1.61 2.37
CA ALA A 83 11.80 2.55 1.25
C ALA A 83 10.98 2.08 0.04
N GLU A 84 10.78 2.99 -0.90
CA GLU A 84 10.33 2.62 -2.24
C GLU A 84 11.36 1.69 -2.90
N ASN A 85 10.85 0.67 -3.59
CA ASN A 85 11.68 -0.24 -4.37
C ASN A 85 11.11 -0.34 -5.78
N PRO A 86 11.72 0.34 -6.78
CA PRO A 86 11.21 0.35 -8.16
C PRO A 86 11.15 -1.02 -8.83
N SER A 87 11.88 -2.01 -8.31
CA SER A 87 11.86 -3.39 -8.82
C SER A 87 10.73 -4.24 -8.24
N MET A 88 9.97 -3.69 -7.29
CA MET A 88 8.87 -4.36 -6.61
C MET A 88 7.59 -3.54 -6.70
N ARG A 89 6.44 -4.24 -6.61
CA ARG A 89 5.15 -3.58 -6.49
C ARG A 89 5.02 -2.93 -5.11
N SER A 90 4.49 -1.72 -5.08
CA SER A 90 4.24 -0.94 -3.86
C SER A 90 2.75 -0.80 -3.52
N VAL A 91 1.85 -1.38 -4.32
CA VAL A 91 0.40 -1.29 -4.14
C VAL A 91 -0.22 -2.68 -4.19
N TYR A 92 -1.04 -3.00 -3.20
CA TYR A 92 -1.66 -4.31 -3.04
C TYR A 92 -3.16 -4.15 -2.76
N ALA A 93 -3.98 -5.10 -3.18
CA ALA A 93 -5.38 -5.15 -2.76
C ALA A 93 -5.44 -5.54 -1.28
N SER A 94 -6.29 -4.87 -0.50
CA SER A 94 -6.40 -5.12 0.95
C SER A 94 -6.71 -6.58 1.28
N GLN A 95 -7.55 -7.25 0.49
CA GLN A 95 -7.86 -8.68 0.67
C GLN A 95 -6.69 -9.64 0.43
N THR A 96 -5.52 -9.14 0.02
CA THR A 96 -4.29 -9.93 -0.21
C THR A 96 -3.22 -9.69 0.86
N ILE A 97 -3.49 -8.83 1.85
CA ILE A 97 -2.56 -8.53 2.95
C ILE A 97 -2.66 -9.61 4.04
N VAL A 98 -1.51 -9.94 4.65
CA VAL A 98 -1.38 -10.89 5.77
C VAL A 98 -0.61 -10.21 6.91
N ASP A 99 -0.91 -10.54 8.17
CA ASP A 99 -0.30 -9.89 9.35
C ASP A 99 0.48 -10.84 10.30
N GLU A 100 0.57 -12.13 9.97
CA GLU A 100 1.25 -13.16 10.78
C GLU A 100 2.67 -13.52 10.29
#